data_AF-A0A8X7SG26-F1
#
_entry.id   AF-A0A8X7SG26-F1
#
_cell.length_a   1.000
_cell.length_b   1.000
_cell.length_c   1.000
_cell.angle_alpha   90.00
_cell.angle_beta   90.00
_cell.angle_gamma   90.00
#
_symmetry.space_group_name_H-M   'P 1'
#
loop_
_entity.id
_entity.type
_entity.pdbx_description
1 polymer ?
#
loop_
_entity_poly.entity_id
_entity_poly.type
_entity_poly.pdbx_seq_one_letter_code
_entity_poly.pdbx_strand_id
1 'polypeptide(L)' 'MVKKATTHPVVSNKLLDQSHVEHRVVVDGNVITSRAPGTAMEFSLVIVGKFYGREKALQLAKATLV' A
#
# COMPACT_ATOMS: atom_id res chain seq x y z
N MET A 1 -8.45 11.19 15.35
CA MET A 1 -7.30 10.25 15.40
C MET A 1 -6.55 10.36 14.08
N VAL A 2 -5.23 10.47 14.09
CA VAL A 2 -4.41 10.57 12.85
C VAL A 2 -4.42 9.20 12.15
N LYS A 3 -4.62 9.19 10.83
CA LYS A 3 -4.59 7.96 10.02
C LYS A 3 -3.14 7.58 9.71
N LYS A 4 -2.83 6.29 9.80
CA LYS A 4 -1.52 5.76 9.41
C LYS A 4 -1.38 5.80 7.90
N ALA A 5 -0.25 6.29 7.40
CA ALA A 5 0.00 6.41 5.97
C ALA A 5 1.49 6.30 5.64
N THR A 6 1.78 5.93 4.40
CA THR A 6 3.08 6.10 3.76
C THR A 6 2.93 7.02 2.55
N THR A 7 4.03 7.51 1.99
CA THR A 7 4.05 8.36 0.80
C THR A 7 5.44 8.32 0.15
N HIS A 8 5.62 9.03 -0.96
CA HIS A 8 6.92 9.14 -1.61
C HIS A 8 7.96 9.78 -0.67
N PRO A 9 9.20 9.23 -0.57
CA PRO A 9 10.21 9.70 0.38
C PRO A 9 10.46 11.21 0.34
N VAL A 10 10.41 11.81 -0.86
CA VAL A 10 10.61 13.27 -1.07
C VAL A 10 9.55 14.14 -0.39
N VAL A 11 8.35 13.61 -0.13
CA VAL A 11 7.23 14.35 0.47
C VAL A 11 6.77 13.77 1.81
N SER A 12 7.55 12.86 2.41
CA SER A 12 7.22 12.20 3.68
C SER A 12 7.06 13.19 4.84
N ASN A 13 7.83 14.28 4.80
CA ASN A 13 7.75 15.38 5.76
C ASN A 13 6.39 16.10 5.79
N LYS A 14 5.51 15.88 4.81
CA LYS A 14 4.14 16.42 4.79
C LYS A 14 3.15 15.59 5.61
N LEU A 15 3.52 14.38 6.03
CA LEU A 15 2.67 13.58 6.91
C LEU A 15 2.78 14.07 8.35
N LEU A 16 1.63 14.18 9.03
CA LEU A 16 1.56 14.51 10.45
C LEU A 16 2.22 13.42 11.32
N ASP A 17 2.14 12.17 10.88
CA ASP A 17 2.78 11.01 11.50
C ASP A 17 3.69 10.32 10.47
N GLN A 18 4.99 10.33 10.73
CA GLN A 18 6.00 9.74 9.86
C GLN A 18 6.38 8.31 10.27
N SER A 19 5.73 7.72 11.28
CA SER A 19 6.09 6.40 11.82
C SER A 19 6.02 5.24 10.81
N HIS A 20 5.32 5.42 9.68
CA HIS A 20 5.14 4.38 8.67
C HIS A 20 5.73 4.72 7.29
N VAL A 21 6.52 5.79 7.14
CA VAL A 21 7.01 6.28 5.82
C VAL A 21 7.94 5.30 5.08
N GLU A 22 8.58 4.38 5.81
CA GLU A 22 9.44 3.35 5.21
C GLU A 22 8.66 2.12 4.73
N HIS A 23 7.39 1.96 5.14
CA HIS A 23 6.54 0.87 4.71
C HIS A 23 6.18 1.02 3.23
N ARG A 24 6.22 -0.09 2.49
CA ARG A 24 5.91 -0.14 1.05
C ARG A 24 4.43 0.12 0.77
N VAL A 25 3.55 -0.45 1.59
CA VAL A 25 2.09 -0.25 1.59
C VAL A 25 1.59 -0.17 3.03
N VAL A 26 0.67 0.75 3.32
CA VAL A 26 0.01 0.90 4.62
C VAL A 26 -1.50 0.82 4.43
N VAL A 27 -2.17 0.02 5.25
CA VAL A 27 -3.63 -0.12 5.29
C VAL A 27 -4.14 0.35 6.66
N ASP A 28 -4.96 1.38 6.67
CA ASP A 28 -5.68 1.88 7.86
C ASP A 28 -7.18 1.96 7.54
N GLY A 29 -7.89 0.87 7.85
CA GLY A 29 -9.30 0.74 7.48
C GLY A 29 -9.46 0.87 5.97
N ASN A 30 -10.12 1.93 5.51
CA ASN A 30 -10.39 2.21 4.09
C ASN A 30 -9.35 3.12 3.43
N VAL A 31 -8.32 3.55 4.16
CA VAL A 31 -7.20 4.31 3.60
C VAL A 31 -6.08 3.33 3.27
N ILE A 32 -5.71 3.26 2.00
CA ILE A 32 -4.56 2.49 1.54
C ILE A 32 -3.60 3.47 0.87
N THR A 33 -2.35 3.47 1.30
CA THR A 33 -1.30 4.33 0.75
C THR A 33 -0.09 3.48 0.36
N SER A 34 0.69 3.96 -0.62
CA SER A 34 1.87 3.28 -1.12
C SER A 34 3.04 4.25 -1.23
N ARG A 35 4.25 3.71 -1.07
CA ARG A 35 5.47 4.51 -0.95
C ARG A 35 5.92 5.13 -2.27
N ALA A 36 6.13 4.33 -3.31
CA ALA A 36 6.81 4.80 -4.53
C ALA A 36 6.40 3.98 -5.77
N PRO A 37 6.83 4.34 -6.99
CA PRO A 37 6.53 3.55 -8.19
C PRO A 37 6.93 2.06 -8.07
N GLY A 38 8.06 1.78 -7.42
CA GLY A 38 8.53 0.40 -7.16
C GLY A 38 7.65 -0.42 -6.20
N THR A 39 6.58 0.14 -5.63
CA THR A 39 5.63 -0.55 -4.75
C THR A 39 4.23 -0.64 -5.35
N ALA A 40 4.05 -0.26 -6.62
CA ALA A 40 2.74 -0.23 -7.29
C ALA A 40 2.05 -1.60 -7.38
N MET A 41 2.83 -2.67 -7.61
CA MET A 41 2.28 -4.02 -7.70
C MET A 41 1.74 -4.51 -6.35
N GLU A 42 2.52 -4.35 -5.28
CA GLU A 42 2.06 -4.65 -3.91
C GLU A 42 0.82 -3.84 -3.53
N PHE A 43 0.80 -2.55 -3.84
CA PHE A 43 -0.35 -1.68 -3.59
C PHE A 43 -1.60 -2.19 -4.31
N SER A 44 -1.48 -2.55 -5.58
CA SER A 44 -2.58 -3.08 -6.39
C SER A 44 -3.10 -4.40 -5.83
N LEU A 45 -2.19 -5.31 -5.44
CA LEU A 45 -2.56 -6.60 -4.86
C LEU A 45 -3.24 -6.46 -3.48
N VAL A 46 -2.82 -5.48 -2.68
CA VAL A 46 -3.48 -5.16 -1.40
C VAL A 46 -4.90 -4.63 -1.65
N ILE A 47 -5.11 -3.78 -2.66
CA ILE A 47 -6.45 -3.31 -3.06
C ILE A 47 -7.32 -4.51 -3.49
N VAL A 48 -6.81 -5.36 -4.38
CA VAL A 48 -7.53 -6.57 -4.82
C VAL A 48 -7.87 -7.45 -3.63
N GLY A 49 -6.91 -7.69 -2.72
CA GLY A 49 -7.12 -8.50 -1.54
C GLY A 49 -8.21 -7.96 -0.62
N LYS A 50 -8.31 -6.63 -0.49
CA LYS A 50 -9.33 -5.97 0.33
C LYS A 50 -10.74 -6.11 -0.25
N PHE A 51 -10.90 -6.03 -1.57
CA PHE A 51 -12.23 -6.01 -2.21
C PHE A 51 -12.68 -7.37 -2.75
N TYR A 52 -11.75 -8.20 -3.19
CA TYR A 52 -12.03 -9.49 -3.86
C TYR A 52 -11.44 -10.70 -3.12
N GLY A 53 -10.85 -10.47 -1.95
CA GLY A 53 -10.28 -11.52 -1.11
C GLY A 53 -8.86 -11.93 -1.50
N ARG A 54 -8.18 -12.58 -0.55
CA ARG A 54 -6.78 -13.00 -0.66
C ARG A 54 -6.53 -13.92 -1.86
N GLU A 55 -7.45 -14.84 -2.16
CA GLU A 55 -7.29 -15.78 -3.26
C GLU A 55 -7.20 -15.07 -4.61
N LYS A 56 -8.03 -14.04 -4.83
CA LYS A 56 -7.99 -13.27 -6.06
C LYS A 56 -6.68 -12.51 -6.22
N ALA A 57 -6.18 -11.92 -5.14
CA ALA A 57 -4.88 -11.26 -5.14
C ALA A 57 -3.75 -12.25 -5.48
N LEU A 58 -3.74 -13.45 -4.88
CA LEU A 58 -2.74 -14.49 -5.16
C LEU A 58 -2.82 -15.00 -6.60
N GLN A 59 -4.03 -15.14 -7.16
CA GLN A 59 -4.22 -15.51 -8.56
C GLN A 59 -3.59 -14.47 -9.49
N LEU A 60 -3.83 -13.18 -9.24
CA LEU A 60 -3.26 -12.10 -10.06
C LEU A 60 -1.75 -11.99 -9.91
N ALA A 61 -1.22 -12.09 -8.68
CA ALA A 61 0.22 -12.07 -8.41
C ALA A 61 0.97 -13.11 -9.28
N LYS A 62 0.49 -14.35 -9.27
CA LYS A 62 1.01 -15.44 -10.12
C LYS A 62 0.92 -15.13 -11.62
N ALA A 63 -0.19 -14.54 -12.06
CA ALA A 63 -0.39 -14.19 -13.47
C ALA A 63 0.51 -13.04 -13.96
N THR A 64 0.91 -12.15 -13.06
CA THR A 64 1.75 -10.98 -13.35
C THR A 64 3.22 -11.17 -13.01
N LEU A 65 3.64 -12.37 -12.59
CA LEU A 65 5.01 -12.70 -12.16
C LEU A 65 5.54 -11.79 -11.03
N VAL A 66 4.67 -11.46 -10.08
CA VAL A 66 5.03 -10.68 -8.86
C VAL A 66 4.78 -11.50 -7.62
#